data_AF-A0A0Y6E6Z6-F1
#
_entry.id   AF-A0A0Y6E6Z6-F1
#
_cell.length_a   1.000
_cell.length_b   1.000
_cell.length_c   1.000
_cell.angle_alpha   90.00
_cell.angle_beta   90.00
_cell.angle_gamma   90.00
#
_symmetry.space_group_name_H-M   'P 1'
#
loop_
_entity.id
_entity.type
_entity.pdbx_description
1 polymer ?
#
loop_
_entity_poly.entity_id
_entity_poly.type
_entity_poly.pdbx_seq_one_letter_code
_entity_poly.pdbx_strand_id
1 'polypeptide(L)'
;MNKPFITQAQLALYKYQPSSKYFGQSMALIASKEFEEFVRNVKEYDVIECFSYFLNKRVTHNIWKIYFSDESNIFIRKSEENGKISHEFIYSEFSDSNTDFNVLFS
;
A
#
# COMPACT_ATOMS: atom_id res chain seq x y z
N MET A 1 4.93 -5.17 -20.41
CA MET A 1 5.19 -5.75 -19.08
C MET A 1 5.45 -4.59 -18.14
N ASN A 2 4.44 -4.17 -17.36
CA ASN A 2 4.62 -3.17 -16.32
C ASN A 2 5.37 -3.83 -15.16
N LYS A 3 6.65 -3.49 -15.00
CA LYS A 3 7.45 -3.93 -13.86
C LYS A 3 6.75 -3.48 -12.58
N PRO A 4 6.59 -4.34 -11.56
CA PRO A 4 6.03 -3.92 -10.27
C PRO A 4 6.84 -2.77 -9.69
N PHE A 5 6.18 -1.80 -9.03
CA PHE A 5 6.89 -0.68 -8.40
C PHE A 5 7.81 -1.18 -7.28
N ILE A 6 7.36 -2.19 -6.52
CA ILE A 6 8.15 -2.90 -5.53
C ILE A 6 7.71 -4.36 -5.43
N THR A 7 8.65 -5.25 -5.11
CA THR A 7 8.40 -6.68 -4.91
C THR A 7 8.44 -7.05 -3.43
N GLN A 8 7.84 -8.18 -3.06
CA GLN A 8 7.93 -8.70 -1.70
C GLN A 8 9.38 -8.98 -1.25
N ALA A 9 10.24 -9.44 -2.18
CA ALA A 9 11.66 -9.65 -1.90
C ALA A 9 12.38 -8.32 -1.59
N GLN A 10 12.07 -7.24 -2.32
CA GLN A 10 12.62 -5.91 -2.03
C GLN A 10 12.12 -5.38 -0.67
N LEU A 11 10.83 -5.54 -0.36
CA LEU A 11 10.30 -5.17 0.96
C LEU A 11 10.97 -5.94 2.10
N ALA A 12 11.19 -7.25 1.93
CA ALA A 12 11.93 -8.06 2.90
C ALA A 12 13.38 -7.58 3.06
N LEU A 13 14.07 -7.27 1.95
CA LEU A 13 15.41 -6.72 2.00
C LEU A 13 15.44 -5.40 2.78
N TYR A 14 14.53 -4.48 2.47
CA TYR A 14 14.41 -3.20 3.17
C TYR A 14 14.09 -3.35 4.65
N LYS A 15 13.22 -4.29 5.04
CA LYS A 15 12.85 -4.52 6.43
C LYS A 15 13.96 -5.16 7.26
N TYR A 16 14.63 -6.18 6.71
CA TYR A 16 15.50 -7.05 7.49
C TYR A 16 16.99 -6.76 7.33
N GLN A 17 17.42 -6.00 6.32
CA GLN A 17 18.82 -5.64 6.15
C GLN A 17 19.21 -4.50 7.11
N PRO A 18 20.20 -4.68 8.01
CA PRO A 18 20.56 -3.65 9.00
C PRO A 18 21.02 -2.32 8.41
N SER A 19 21.57 -2.31 7.19
CA SER A 19 22.00 -1.08 6.51
C SER A 19 20.89 -0.38 5.72
N SER A 20 19.67 -0.91 5.72
CA SER A 20 18.51 -0.28 5.06
C SER A 20 18.00 0.92 5.84
N LYS A 21 17.54 1.98 5.13
CA LYS A 21 16.82 3.14 5.72
C LYS A 21 15.50 2.74 6.42
N TYR A 22 15.05 1.51 6.21
CA TYR A 22 13.79 0.95 6.71
C TYR A 22 13.96 -0.20 7.69
N PHE A 23 15.18 -0.45 8.19
CA PHE A 23 15.43 -1.57 9.08
C PHE A 23 14.46 -1.58 10.27
N GLY A 24 13.79 -2.72 10.47
CA GLY A 24 12.82 -2.95 11.55
C GLY A 24 11.40 -2.37 11.32
N GLN A 25 11.17 -1.58 10.26
CA GLN A 25 9.86 -0.99 9.98
C GLN A 25 8.87 -2.03 9.41
N SER A 26 7.56 -1.75 9.45
CA SER A 26 6.54 -2.61 8.84
C SER A 26 6.60 -2.57 7.31
N MET A 27 6.32 -3.69 6.62
CA MET A 27 6.30 -3.74 5.16
C MET A 27 5.27 -2.77 4.57
N ALA A 28 4.13 -2.58 5.25
CA ALA A 28 3.13 -1.57 4.88
C ALA A 28 3.70 -0.15 4.89
N LEU A 29 4.42 0.24 5.95
CA LEU A 29 5.01 1.58 6.02
C LEU A 29 6.08 1.77 4.94
N ILE A 30 6.92 0.75 4.71
CA ILE A 30 7.95 0.77 3.68
C ILE A 30 7.31 0.94 2.30
N ALA A 31 6.31 0.10 1.98
CA ALA A 31 5.61 0.16 0.71
C ALA A 31 4.92 1.52 0.49
N SER A 32 4.33 2.10 1.53
CA SER A 32 3.71 3.44 1.46
C SER A 32 4.74 4.52 1.12
N LYS A 33 5.89 4.55 1.80
CA LYS A 33 6.94 5.55 1.56
C LYS A 33 7.57 5.41 0.18
N GLU A 34 7.86 4.18 -0.25
CA GLU A 34 8.41 3.91 -1.57
C GLU A 34 7.38 4.21 -2.68
N PHE A 35 6.08 4.03 -2.40
CA PHE A 35 5.02 4.43 -3.34
C PHE A 35 4.95 5.94 -3.52
N GLU A 36 5.08 6.73 -2.44
CA GLU A 36 5.16 8.20 -2.53
C GLU A 36 6.36 8.67 -3.37
N GLU A 37 7.52 8.01 -3.24
CA GLU A 37 8.69 8.29 -4.07
C GLU A 37 8.44 7.86 -5.54
N PHE A 38 7.80 6.72 -5.77
CA PHE A 38 7.48 6.21 -7.10
C PHE A 38 6.57 7.17 -7.88
N VAL A 39 5.45 7.62 -7.29
CA VAL A 39 4.47 8.49 -7.99
C VAL A 39 5.01 9.87 -8.32
N ARG A 40 6.07 10.34 -7.63
CA ARG A 40 6.77 11.58 -7.99
C ARG A 40 7.60 11.44 -9.27
N ASN A 41 8.01 10.23 -9.61
CA ASN A 41 8.93 9.93 -10.70
C ASN A 41 8.24 9.33 -11.93
N VAL A 42 6.94 9.07 -11.87
CA VAL A 42 6.17 8.40 -12.93
C VAL A 42 5.04 9.31 -13.42
N LYS A 43 4.85 9.38 -14.75
CA LYS A 43 3.83 10.24 -15.38
C LYS A 43 2.40 9.73 -15.20
N GLU A 44 2.21 8.42 -15.34
CA GLU A 44 0.92 7.74 -15.27
C GLU A 44 1.06 6.42 -14.53
N TYR A 45 0.16 6.14 -13.60
CA TYR A 45 0.12 4.92 -12.83
C TYR A 45 -1.33 4.58 -12.44
N ASP A 46 -1.65 3.29 -12.38
CA ASP A 46 -2.85 2.80 -11.71
C ASP A 46 -2.45 2.24 -10.35
N VAL A 47 -3.00 2.82 -9.27
CA VAL A 47 -2.65 2.45 -7.90
C VAL A 47 -2.94 0.98 -7.63
N ILE A 48 -4.08 0.46 -8.09
CA ILE A 48 -4.48 -0.93 -7.82
C ILE A 48 -3.60 -1.89 -8.62
N GLU A 49 -3.24 -1.54 -9.87
CA GLU A 49 -2.28 -2.32 -10.66
C GLU A 49 -0.90 -2.36 -10.00
N CYS A 50 -0.42 -1.23 -9.44
CA CYS A 50 0.86 -1.18 -8.72
C CYS A 50 0.91 -2.16 -7.54
N PHE A 51 -0.20 -2.33 -6.81
CA PHE A 51 -0.29 -3.24 -5.67
C PHE A 51 -0.83 -4.64 -6.03
N SER A 52 -1.20 -4.90 -7.28
CA SER A 52 -1.87 -6.14 -7.70
C SER A 52 -1.04 -7.42 -7.51
N TYR A 53 0.29 -7.29 -7.43
CA TYR A 53 1.22 -8.38 -7.19
C TYR A 53 1.26 -8.85 -5.72
N PHE A 54 0.67 -8.08 -4.80
CA PHE A 54 0.52 -8.48 -3.40
C PHE A 54 -0.81 -9.19 -3.18
N LEU A 55 -0.88 -10.01 -2.14
CA LEU A 55 -2.15 -10.53 -1.66
C LEU A 55 -3.07 -9.34 -1.36
N ASN A 56 -4.19 -9.26 -2.04
CA ASN A 56 -5.12 -8.16 -1.90
C ASN A 56 -6.57 -8.65 -1.88
N LYS A 57 -7.43 -7.88 -1.21
CA LYS A 57 -8.86 -8.12 -1.14
C LYS A 57 -9.61 -6.81 -1.30
N ARG A 58 -10.59 -6.77 -2.19
CA ARG A 58 -11.57 -5.70 -2.23
C ARG A 58 -12.52 -5.83 -1.03
N VAL A 59 -12.54 -4.84 -0.15
CA VAL A 59 -13.33 -4.86 1.10
C VAL A 59 -14.69 -4.21 0.89
N THR A 60 -14.74 -3.12 0.14
CA THR A 60 -15.98 -2.45 -0.31
C THR A 60 -15.83 -2.09 -1.79
N HIS A 61 -16.84 -1.47 -2.40
CA HIS A 61 -16.80 -1.08 -3.82
C HIS A 61 -15.62 -0.16 -4.16
N ASN A 62 -15.13 0.61 -3.20
CA ASN A 62 -14.07 1.62 -3.37
C ASN A 62 -12.87 1.44 -2.44
N ILE A 63 -12.81 0.39 -1.60
CA ILE A 63 -11.70 0.15 -0.67
C ILE A 63 -11.05 -1.21 -0.96
N TRP A 64 -9.73 -1.20 -1.09
CA TRP A 64 -8.88 -2.38 -1.20
C TRP A 64 -8.00 -2.52 0.05
N LYS A 65 -7.83 -3.75 0.52
CA LYS A 65 -6.86 -4.11 1.55
C LYS A 65 -5.72 -4.90 0.91
N ILE A 66 -4.50 -4.43 1.10
CA ILE A 66 -3.26 -5.07 0.67
C ILE A 66 -2.60 -5.69 1.90
N TYR A 67 -2.24 -6.96 1.79
CA TYR A 67 -1.64 -7.74 2.87
C TYR A 67 -0.15 -7.95 2.62
N PHE A 68 0.66 -7.79 3.66
CA PHE A 68 2.08 -8.11 3.65
C PHE A 68 2.38 -9.31 4.54
N SER A 69 3.53 -9.95 4.32
CA SER A 69 3.92 -11.17 5.05
C SER A 69 4.31 -10.93 6.51
N ASP A 70 4.51 -9.69 6.93
CA ASP A 70 4.75 -9.32 8.33
C ASP A 70 3.46 -8.89 9.05
N GLU A 71 2.30 -9.33 8.55
CA GLU A 71 0.94 -9.06 9.09
C GLU A 71 0.46 -7.61 8.98
N SER A 72 1.36 -6.69 8.64
CA SER A 72 1.00 -5.31 8.30
C SER A 72 0.16 -5.25 7.02
N ASN A 73 -0.62 -4.18 6.88
CA ASN A 73 -1.55 -4.02 5.77
C ASN A 73 -1.73 -2.55 5.38
N ILE A 74 -2.10 -2.32 4.11
CA ILE A 74 -2.50 -1.01 3.58
C ILE A 74 -3.96 -1.09 3.14
N PHE A 75 -4.75 -0.09 3.52
CA PHE A 75 -6.05 0.18 2.96
C PHE A 75 -5.94 1.30 1.94
N ILE A 76 -6.50 1.09 0.76
CA ILE A 76 -6.52 2.05 -0.34
C ILE A 76 -7.97 2.38 -0.64
N ARG A 77 -8.40 3.61 -0.38
CA ARG A 77 -9.71 4.12 -0.79
C ARG A 77 -9.56 4.87 -2.11
N LYS A 78 -10.32 4.45 -3.12
CA LYS A 78 -10.48 5.19 -4.36
C LYS A 78 -11.68 6.12 -4.22
N SER A 79 -11.50 7.38 -4.58
CA SER A 79 -12.58 8.36 -4.64
C SER A 79 -12.61 8.98 -6.04
N GLU A 80 -13.79 9.35 -6.51
CA GLU A 80 -13.98 10.03 -7.78
C GLU A 80 -14.84 11.26 -7.55
N GLU A 81 -14.26 12.44 -7.78
CA GLU A 81 -14.95 13.72 -7.67
C GLU A 81 -14.72 14.54 -8.94
N ASN A 82 -15.81 14.97 -9.59
CA ASN A 82 -15.76 15.76 -10.83
C ASN A 82 -14.90 15.11 -11.94
N GLY A 83 -14.95 13.78 -12.07
CA GLY A 83 -14.14 13.02 -13.03
C GLY A 83 -12.65 12.93 -12.70
N LYS A 84 -12.23 13.42 -11.53
CA LYS A 84 -10.87 13.28 -11.02
C LYS A 84 -10.83 12.12 -10.02
N ILE A 85 -9.96 11.16 -10.29
CA ILE A 85 -9.71 10.04 -9.38
C ILE A 85 -8.65 10.47 -8.35
N SER A 86 -8.96 10.25 -7.07
CA SER A 86 -8.00 10.36 -5.97
C SER A 86 -7.90 9.03 -5.22
N HIS A 87 -6.77 8.83 -4.55
CA HIS A 87 -6.53 7.65 -3.72
C HIS A 87 -6.04 8.09 -2.35
N GLU A 88 -6.61 7.50 -1.31
CA GLU A 88 -6.19 7.69 0.06
C GLU A 88 -5.64 6.40 0.63
N PHE A 89 -4.52 6.51 1.34
CA PHE A 89 -3.75 5.40 1.88
C PHE A 89 -3.80 5.43 3.39
N ILE A 90 -4.15 4.29 3.99
CA ILE A 90 -4.07 4.10 5.43
C ILE A 90 -3.30 2.83 5.70
N TYR A 91 -2.18 2.96 6.40
CA TYR A 91 -1.37 1.82 6.82
C TYR A 91 -1.76 1.39 8.22
N SER A 92 -1.75 0.09 8.45
CA SER A 92 -1.88 -0.50 9.78
C SER A 92 -0.72 -1.45 10.01
N GLU A 93 -0.06 -1.29 11.15
CA GLU A 93 1.04 -2.17 11.57
C GLU A 93 0.52 -3.54 12.02
N PHE A 94 -0.77 -3.63 12.40
CA PHE A 94 -1.41 -4.86 12.88
C PHE A 94 -2.76 -5.10 12.18
N SER A 95 -3.10 -6.36 11.93
CA SER A 95 -4.41 -6.73 11.38
C SER A 95 -5.47 -6.74 12.47
N ASP A 96 -6.02 -5.58 12.83
CA ASP A 96 -7.16 -5.56 13.73
C ASP A 96 -8.42 -6.03 13.00
N SER A 97 -9.13 -7.02 13.55
CA SER A 97 -10.24 -7.69 12.86
C SER A 97 -11.55 -6.89 12.86
N ASN A 98 -11.62 -5.78 13.60
CA ASN A 98 -12.79 -4.92 13.75
C ASN A 98 -12.53 -3.48 13.25
N THR A 99 -11.94 -3.32 12.06
CA THR A 99 -11.74 -1.99 11.47
C THR A 99 -13.07 -1.39 10.98
N ASP A 100 -13.55 -0.34 11.65
CA ASP A 100 -14.62 0.51 11.12
C ASP A 100 -14.04 1.44 10.05
N PHE A 101 -14.44 1.24 8.78
CA PHE A 101 -13.93 2.00 7.65
C PHE A 101 -14.38 3.46 7.63
N ASN A 102 -15.50 3.79 8.28
CA ASN A 102 -15.92 5.18 8.39
C ASN A 102 -15.01 5.95 9.34
N VAL A 103 -14.54 5.32 10.41
CA VAL A 103 -13.53 5.88 11.34
C VAL A 103 -12.14 5.87 10.70
N LEU A 104 -11.83 4.82 9.94
CA LEU A 104 -10.52 4.70 9.31
C LEU A 104 -10.28 5.89 8.36
N PHE A 105 -11.26 6.21 7.52
CA PHE A 105 -11.13 7.26 6.50
C PHE A 105 -11.94 8.55 6.79
N SER A 106 -12.23 8.85 8.06
CA SER A 106 -12.80 10.13 8.51
C SER A 106 -11.72 11.20 8.70
#